data_AF-A0A820ZU04-F1
#
_entry.id   AF-A0A820ZU04-F1
#
_cell.length_a   1.000
_cell.length_b   1.000
_cell.length_c   1.000
_cell.angle_alpha   90.00
_cell.angle_beta   90.00
_cell.angle_gamma   90.00
#
_symmetry.space_group_name_H-M   'P 1'
#
loop_
_entity.id
_entity.type
_entity.pdbx_description
1 polymer ?
#
loop_
_entity_poly.entity_id
_entity_poly.type
_entity_poly.pdbx_seq_one_letter_code
_entity_poly.pdbx_strand_id
1 'polypeptide(L)'
;MKLIESIVLAAVIIMTSIGVLFTLIGLTTPNWSRTGYGLWDCNHVCSKPTAIFAILALICLVISIIILVTLFLRIFPEKLRPLPLGLLIIASFFLLSSTGSYLRRFRLVGYSFELIDTAHAFAFLASVLLAFWFGITMNERVATNTMRSTTSSSSSTIGFSSS
;
A
#
# COMPACT_ATOMS: atom_id res chain seq x y z
N MET A 1 8.43 -14.94 -12.30
CA MET A 1 7.36 -14.64 -11.34
C MET A 1 6.43 -15.83 -11.32
N LYS A 2 6.34 -16.49 -10.17
CA LYS A 2 5.46 -17.65 -10.00
C LYS A 2 4.00 -17.21 -10.03
N LEU A 3 3.09 -18.12 -10.37
CA LEU A 3 1.65 -17.84 -10.46
C LEU A 3 1.12 -17.14 -9.18
N ILE A 4 1.52 -17.62 -8.01
CA ILE A 4 1.12 -17.07 -6.71
C ILE A 4 1.60 -15.62 -6.53
N GLU A 5 2.85 -15.31 -6.89
CA GLU A 5 3.39 -13.95 -6.81
C GLU A 5 2.60 -12.97 -7.70
N SER A 6 2.21 -13.42 -8.89
CA SER A 6 1.40 -12.63 -9.82
C SER A 6 -0.02 -12.39 -9.30
N ILE A 7 -0.65 -13.42 -8.71
CA ILE A 7 -1.99 -13.30 -8.14
C ILE A 7 -1.98 -12.32 -6.96
N VAL A 8 -1.01 -12.46 -6.05
CA VAL A 8 -0.92 -11.56 -4.88
C VAL A 8 -0.66 -10.12 -5.33
N LEU A 9 0.27 -9.89 -6.27
CA LEU A 9 0.55 -8.54 -6.76
C LEU A 9 -0.66 -7.92 -7.48
N ALA A 10 -1.38 -8.69 -8.29
CA ALA A 10 -2.62 -8.24 -8.93
C ALA A 10 -3.69 -7.89 -7.88
N ALA A 11 -3.86 -8.71 -6.84
CA ALA A 11 -4.79 -8.43 -5.75
C ALA A 11 -4.42 -7.12 -5.02
N VAL A 12 -3.14 -6.87 -4.75
CA VAL A 12 -2.67 -5.60 -4.14
C VAL A 12 -3.01 -4.41 -5.04
N ILE A 13 -2.81 -4.52 -6.36
CA ILE A 13 -3.16 -3.45 -7.31
C ILE A 13 -4.67 -3.16 -7.28
N ILE A 14 -5.51 -4.20 -7.29
CA ILE A 14 -6.97 -4.05 -7.24
C ILE A 14 -7.40 -3.38 -5.94
N MET A 15 -6.93 -3.87 -4.79
CA MET A 15 -7.24 -3.29 -3.47
C MET A 15 -6.81 -1.84 -3.38
N THR A 16 -5.62 -1.50 -3.87
CA THR A 16 -5.11 -0.12 -3.87
C THR A 16 -5.94 0.77 -4.79
N SER A 17 -6.36 0.26 -5.95
CA SER A 17 -7.22 0.98 -6.90
C SER A 17 -8.59 1.31 -6.29
N ILE A 18 -9.18 0.36 -5.56
CA ILE A 18 -10.42 0.58 -4.81
C ILE A 18 -10.20 1.64 -3.72
N GLY A 19 -9.09 1.58 -2.99
CA GLY A 19 -8.71 2.61 -2.01
C GLY A 19 -8.59 4.00 -2.62
N VAL A 20 -7.97 4.15 -3.79
CA VAL A 20 -7.91 5.42 -4.54
C VAL A 20 -9.30 5.90 -4.92
N LEU A 21 -10.12 5.01 -5.48
CA LEU A 21 -11.47 5.37 -5.91
C LEU A 21 -12.32 5.88 -4.74
N PHE A 22 -12.30 5.18 -3.60
CA PHE A 22 -13.05 5.59 -2.42
C PHE A 22 -12.50 6.87 -1.79
N THR A 23 -11.17 7.05 -1.79
CA THR A 23 -10.57 8.31 -1.32
C THR A 23 -10.98 9.49 -2.21
N LEU A 24 -10.98 9.29 -3.53
CA LEU A 24 -11.37 10.32 -4.49
C LEU A 24 -12.85 10.69 -4.37
N ILE A 25 -13.74 9.69 -4.29
CA ILE A 25 -15.18 9.91 -4.10
C ILE A 25 -15.41 10.58 -2.74
N GLY A 26 -14.77 10.10 -1.67
CA GLY A 26 -14.88 10.68 -0.33
C GLY A 26 -14.45 12.15 -0.31
N LEU A 27 -13.40 12.54 -1.02
CA LEU A 27 -12.93 13.92 -1.09
C LEU A 27 -13.83 14.85 -1.92
N THR A 28 -14.44 14.33 -2.98
CA THR A 28 -15.19 15.13 -3.96
C THR A 28 -16.69 15.23 -3.65
N THR A 29 -17.24 14.24 -2.94
CA THR A 29 -18.67 14.22 -2.61
C THR A 29 -18.98 15.08 -1.38
N PRO A 30 -20.08 15.87 -1.44
CA PRO A 30 -20.72 16.38 -0.23
C PRO A 30 -21.36 15.21 0.53
N ASN A 31 -21.53 15.32 1.86
CA ASN A 31 -21.93 14.27 2.83
C ASN A 31 -20.81 13.74 3.75
N TRP A 32 -19.92 14.63 4.20
CA TRP A 32 -19.05 14.30 5.33
C TRP A 32 -19.82 14.27 6.66
N SER A 33 -20.85 15.11 6.77
CA SER A 33 -21.83 15.13 7.86
C SER A 33 -23.19 14.62 7.37
N ARG A 34 -24.00 14.04 8.27
CA ARG A 34 -25.41 13.68 8.00
C ARG A 34 -26.27 14.87 7.54
N THR A 35 -25.83 16.10 7.83
CA THR A 35 -26.50 17.33 7.42
C THR A 35 -26.23 17.74 5.97
N GLY A 36 -25.45 16.96 5.21
CA GLY A 36 -25.23 17.20 3.78
C GLY A 36 -23.98 18.00 3.43
N TYR A 37 -23.26 18.55 4.41
CA TYR A 37 -22.11 19.41 4.16
C TYR A 37 -20.89 18.61 3.65
N GLY A 38 -20.16 19.21 2.71
CA GLY A 38 -18.91 18.68 2.19
C GLY A 38 -17.69 19.09 3.03
N LEU A 39 -16.57 18.40 2.83
CA LEU A 39 -15.31 18.68 3.52
C LEU A 39 -14.76 20.10 3.24
N TRP A 40 -15.09 20.62 2.06
CA TRP A 40 -14.66 21.93 1.57
C TRP A 40 -15.60 23.07 1.97
N ASP A 41 -16.74 22.76 2.60
CA ASP A 41 -17.68 23.78 3.05
C ASP A 41 -17.16 24.47 4.31
N CYS A 42 -16.47 25.59 4.06
CA CYS A 42 -15.76 26.32 5.10
C CYS A 42 -16.65 27.15 6.03
N ASN A 43 -17.94 27.23 5.73
CA ASN A 43 -18.90 27.93 6.59
C ASN A 43 -19.45 27.02 7.70
N HIS A 44 -19.41 25.69 7.54
CA HIS A 44 -20.07 24.76 8.46
C HIS A 44 -19.21 23.58 8.93
N VAL A 45 -18.32 23.02 8.08
CA VAL A 45 -17.66 21.73 8.36
C VAL A 45 -16.14 21.74 8.11
N CYS A 46 -15.54 22.88 7.70
CA CYS A 46 -14.11 22.92 7.39
C CYS A 46 -13.21 22.39 8.52
N SER A 47 -12.66 21.20 8.29
CA SER A 47 -11.49 20.69 8.97
C SER A 47 -10.34 20.66 7.97
N LYS A 48 -9.64 21.80 7.87
CA LYS A 48 -8.40 21.92 7.09
C LYS A 48 -7.44 20.72 7.28
N PRO A 49 -7.18 20.21 8.51
CA PRO A 49 -6.29 19.05 8.67
C PRO A 49 -6.86 17.77 8.04
N THR A 50 -8.17 17.53 8.14
CA THR A 50 -8.83 16.34 7.55
C THR A 50 -8.65 16.30 6.03
N ALA A 51 -8.86 17.43 5.35
CA ALA A 51 -8.68 17.54 3.90
C ALA A 51 -7.22 17.35 3.48
N ILE A 52 -6.29 17.97 4.20
CA ILE A 52 -4.85 17.86 3.89
C ILE A 52 -4.38 16.41 4.02
N PHE A 53 -4.72 15.71 5.10
CA PHE A 53 -4.34 14.32 5.28
C PHE A 53 -4.94 13.41 4.21
N ALA A 54 -6.21 13.61 3.84
CA ALA A 54 -6.85 12.82 2.78
C ALA A 54 -6.18 13.05 1.42
N ILE A 55 -5.77 14.28 1.09
CA ILE A 55 -5.04 14.58 -0.14
C ILE A 55 -3.65 13.93 -0.14
N LEU A 56 -2.91 14.03 0.97
CA LEU A 56 -1.60 13.39 1.10
C LEU A 56 -1.72 11.87 0.95
N ALA A 57 -2.75 11.26 1.56
CA ALA A 57 -3.06 9.86 1.36
C ALA A 57 -3.32 9.52 -0.11
N LEU A 58 -4.16 10.30 -0.80
CA LEU A 58 -4.47 10.10 -2.21
C LEU A 58 -3.21 10.12 -3.08
N ILE A 59 -2.31 11.09 -2.85
CA ILE A 59 -1.02 11.18 -3.56
C ILE A 59 -0.20 9.91 -3.31
N CYS A 60 -0.06 9.48 -2.06
CA CYS A 60 0.68 8.26 -1.72
C CYS A 60 0.08 7.00 -2.39
N LEU A 61 -1.26 6.88 -2.42
CA LEU A 61 -1.94 5.75 -3.05
C LEU A 61 -1.73 5.75 -4.58
N VAL A 62 -1.86 6.90 -5.24
CA VAL A 62 -1.66 7.01 -6.69
C VAL A 62 -0.22 6.67 -7.08
N ILE A 63 0.76 7.21 -6.35
CA ILE A 63 2.18 6.88 -6.56
C ILE A 63 2.41 5.37 -6.33
N SER A 64 1.78 4.79 -5.30
CA SER A 64 1.86 3.34 -5.03
C SER A 64 1.33 2.52 -6.21
N ILE A 65 0.18 2.89 -6.79
CA ILE A 65 -0.38 2.20 -7.97
C ILE A 65 0.59 2.27 -9.14
N ILE A 66 1.15 3.45 -9.44
CA ILE A 66 2.10 3.62 -10.56
C ILE A 66 3.31 2.70 -10.37
N ILE A 67 3.86 2.64 -9.15
CA ILE A 67 5.01 1.76 -8.87
C ILE A 67 4.59 0.28 -8.92
N LEU A 68 3.42 -0.09 -8.40
CA LEU A 68 2.94 -1.48 -8.44
C LEU A 68 2.67 -1.97 -9.87
N VAL A 69 2.08 -1.14 -10.72
CA VAL A 69 1.85 -1.47 -12.14
C VAL A 69 3.17 -1.58 -12.89
N THR A 70 4.12 -0.66 -12.67
CA THR A 70 5.44 -0.76 -13.29
C THR A 70 6.25 -1.97 -12.83
N LEU A 71 6.11 -2.37 -11.56
CA LEU A 71 6.66 -3.63 -11.03
C LEU A 71 5.99 -4.85 -11.67
N PHE A 72 4.67 -4.83 -11.83
CA PHE A 72 3.91 -5.90 -12.48
C PHE A 72 4.34 -6.10 -13.94
N LEU A 73 4.58 -5.01 -14.67
CA LEU A 73 5.07 -5.02 -16.05
C LEU A 73 6.58 -5.29 -16.17
N ARG A 74 7.31 -5.42 -15.04
CA ARG A 74 8.78 -5.59 -14.98
C ARG A 74 9.59 -4.51 -15.68
N ILE A 75 9.07 -3.29 -15.74
CA ILE A 75 9.73 -2.14 -16.39
C ILE A 75 10.73 -1.49 -15.42
N PHE A 76 10.47 -1.56 -14.11
CA PHE A 76 11.22 -0.84 -13.07
C PHE A 76 12.29 -1.70 -12.38
N PRO A 77 13.40 -1.11 -11.91
CA PRO A 77 14.43 -1.84 -11.18
C PRO A 77 13.90 -2.41 -9.86
N GLU A 78 14.22 -3.69 -9.63
CA GLU A 78 13.90 -4.48 -8.43
C GLU A 78 14.26 -3.80 -7.09
N LYS A 79 15.16 -2.81 -7.10
CA LYS A 79 15.58 -2.05 -5.91
C LYS A 79 14.49 -1.17 -5.31
N LEU A 80 13.47 -0.79 -6.09
CA LEU A 80 12.37 0.07 -5.64
C LEU A 80 11.17 -0.71 -5.10
N ARG A 81 11.28 -2.04 -5.07
CA ARG A 81 10.30 -2.95 -4.45
C ARG A 81 9.79 -2.50 -3.06
N PRO A 82 10.61 -2.11 -2.07
CA PRO A 82 10.08 -1.74 -0.75
C PRO A 82 9.31 -0.41 -0.74
N LEU A 83 9.46 0.43 -1.78
CA LEU A 83 8.86 1.76 -1.84
C LEU A 83 7.32 1.75 -1.79
N PRO A 84 6.59 0.96 -2.60
CA PRO A 84 5.12 0.89 -2.54
C PRO A 84 4.62 0.39 -1.17
N LEU A 85 5.37 -0.46 -0.46
CA LEU A 85 4.98 -0.87 0.89
C LEU A 85 5.03 0.31 1.86
N GLY A 86 6.12 1.08 1.85
CA GLY A 86 6.25 2.27 2.68
C GLY A 86 5.17 3.31 2.37
N LEU A 87 4.88 3.53 1.08
CA LEU A 87 3.85 4.47 0.65
C LEU A 87 2.44 4.03 1.06
N LEU A 88 2.11 2.74 0.96
CA LEU A 88 0.81 2.22 1.41
C LEU A 88 0.61 2.35 2.92
N ILE A 89 1.65 2.07 3.71
CA ILE A 89 1.62 2.24 5.17
C ILE A 89 1.39 3.73 5.52
N ILE A 90 2.15 4.62 4.89
CA ILE A 90 2.02 6.07 5.08
C ILE A 90 0.61 6.56 4.67
N ALA A 91 0.10 6.09 3.54
CA ALA A 91 -1.25 6.41 3.07
C ALA A 91 -2.31 5.97 4.10
N SER A 92 -2.19 4.76 4.65
CA SER A 92 -3.07 4.27 5.71
C SER A 92 -3.04 5.19 6.92
N PHE A 93 -1.86 5.59 7.41
CA PHE A 93 -1.75 6.52 8.54
C PHE A 93 -2.39 7.88 8.25
N PHE A 94 -2.26 8.40 7.04
CA PHE A 94 -2.91 9.66 6.65
C PHE A 94 -4.42 9.54 6.57
N LEU A 95 -4.97 8.44 6.03
CA LEU A 95 -6.42 8.21 6.04
C LEU A 95 -6.96 8.11 7.47
N LEU A 96 -6.25 7.38 8.35
CA LEU A 96 -6.62 7.27 9.76
C LEU A 96 -6.54 8.63 10.49
N SER A 97 -5.52 9.42 10.17
CA SER A 97 -5.37 10.77 10.73
C SER A 97 -6.46 11.71 10.24
N SER A 98 -6.91 11.54 9.00
CA SER A 98 -8.04 12.28 8.42
C SER A 98 -9.34 11.97 9.17
N THR A 99 -9.67 10.68 9.33
CA THR A 99 -10.87 10.25 10.05
C THR A 99 -10.83 10.65 11.52
N GLY A 100 -9.69 10.44 12.19
CA GLY A 100 -9.50 10.85 13.59
C GLY A 100 -9.64 12.36 13.81
N SER A 101 -9.07 13.17 12.90
CA SER A 101 -9.21 14.63 12.94
C SER A 101 -10.65 15.07 12.75
N TYR A 102 -11.40 14.38 11.90
CA TYR A 102 -12.83 14.65 11.68
C TYR A 102 -13.65 14.29 12.92
N LEU A 103 -13.50 13.07 13.45
CA LEU A 103 -14.23 12.58 14.63
C LEU A 103 -14.00 13.43 15.88
N ARG A 104 -12.79 13.97 16.04
CA ARG A 104 -12.46 14.88 17.16
C ARG A 104 -13.31 16.15 17.12
N ARG A 105 -13.70 16.61 15.93
CA ARG A 105 -14.40 17.89 15.73
C ARG A 105 -15.90 17.71 15.46
N PHE A 106 -16.29 16.63 14.80
CA PHE A 106 -17.65 16.35 14.36
C PHE A 106 -18.02 14.90 14.72
N ARG A 107 -19.11 14.73 15.48
CA ARG A 107 -19.63 13.40 15.87
C ARG A 107 -20.64 12.81 14.88
N LEU A 108 -21.20 13.64 14.00
CA LEU A 108 -22.15 13.22 12.97
C LEU A 108 -21.36 12.89 11.70
N VAL A 109 -21.21 11.59 11.43
CA VAL A 109 -20.53 11.07 10.24
C VAL A 109 -21.54 10.76 9.14
N GLY A 110 -21.20 11.18 7.92
CA GLY A 110 -21.95 10.89 6.70
C GLY A 110 -21.22 9.91 5.78
N TYR A 111 -21.82 9.66 4.62
CA TYR A 111 -21.34 8.69 3.63
C TYR A 111 -19.89 8.91 3.18
N SER A 112 -19.47 10.17 2.97
CA SER A 112 -18.11 10.48 2.52
C SER A 112 -17.05 10.13 3.57
N PHE A 113 -17.41 10.20 4.86
CA PHE A 113 -16.56 9.75 5.95
C PHE A 113 -16.39 8.22 5.92
N GLU A 114 -17.50 7.49 5.76
CA GLU A 114 -17.48 6.02 5.69
C GLU A 114 -16.65 5.52 4.50
N LEU A 115 -16.70 6.23 3.36
CA LEU A 115 -15.84 5.94 2.21
C LEU A 115 -14.35 6.09 2.53
N ILE A 116 -13.95 7.12 3.29
CA ILE A 116 -12.54 7.34 3.66
C ILE A 116 -12.07 6.29 4.66
N ASP A 117 -12.93 5.91 5.62
CA ASP A 117 -12.63 4.83 6.56
C ASP A 117 -12.53 3.47 5.84
N THR A 118 -13.41 3.24 4.86
CA THR A 118 -13.32 2.05 4.00
C THR A 118 -12.04 2.08 3.16
N ALA A 119 -11.68 3.22 2.58
CA ALA A 119 -10.43 3.38 1.84
C ALA A 119 -9.20 3.08 2.71
N HIS A 120 -9.22 3.46 3.99
CA HIS A 120 -8.20 3.08 4.96
C HIS A 120 -8.08 1.56 5.07
N ALA A 121 -9.20 0.85 5.26
CA ALA A 121 -9.18 -0.61 5.39
C ALA A 121 -8.59 -1.29 4.14
N PHE A 122 -8.92 -0.81 2.94
CA PHE A 122 -8.33 -1.30 1.69
C PHE A 122 -6.83 -1.00 1.57
N ALA A 123 -6.40 0.21 1.93
CA ALA A 123 -4.99 0.59 1.92
C ALA A 123 -4.17 -0.26 2.91
N PHE A 124 -4.72 -0.49 4.11
CA PHE A 124 -4.10 -1.34 5.13
C PHE A 124 -3.99 -2.79 4.66
N LEU A 125 -5.07 -3.36 4.14
CA LEU A 125 -5.08 -4.73 3.63
C LEU A 125 -4.11 -4.91 2.45
N ALA A 126 -4.03 -3.92 1.55
CA ALA A 126 -3.05 -3.90 0.46
C ALA A 126 -1.61 -3.89 1.01
N SER A 127 -1.35 -3.13 2.08
CA SER A 127 -0.03 -3.11 2.73
C SER A 127 0.36 -4.46 3.32
N VAL A 128 -0.58 -5.15 3.98
CA VAL A 128 -0.37 -6.48 4.57
C VAL A 128 -0.11 -7.52 3.47
N LEU A 129 -0.91 -7.54 2.42
CA LEU A 129 -0.71 -8.43 1.27
C LEU A 129 0.61 -8.18 0.56
N LEU A 130 1.01 -6.91 0.43
CA LEU A 130 2.28 -6.55 -0.19
C LEU A 130 3.48 -6.94 0.71
N ALA A 131 3.36 -6.80 2.03
CA ALA A 131 4.36 -7.30 2.98
C ALA A 131 4.49 -8.83 2.91
N PHE A 132 3.37 -9.54 2.79
CA PHE A 132 3.36 -10.98 2.57
C PHE A 132 4.04 -11.38 1.25
N TRP A 133 3.75 -10.67 0.17
CA TRP A 133 4.45 -10.85 -1.11
C TRP A 133 5.97 -10.64 -0.97
N PHE A 134 6.39 -9.62 -0.22
CA PHE A 134 7.81 -9.42 0.10
C PHE A 134 8.42 -10.61 0.83
N GLY A 135 7.74 -11.12 1.86
CA GLY A 135 8.17 -12.29 2.61
C GLY A 135 8.40 -13.52 1.71
N ILE A 136 7.46 -13.82 0.80
CA ILE A 136 7.61 -14.91 -0.17
C ILE A 136 8.87 -14.71 -1.02
N THR A 137 9.03 -13.53 -1.61
CA THR A 137 10.15 -13.26 -2.53
C THR A 137 11.53 -13.29 -1.85
N MET A 138 11.62 -12.93 -0.57
CA MET A 138 12.87 -12.95 0.19
C MET A 138 13.27 -14.37 0.60
N ASN A 139 12.31 -15.19 1.06
CA ASN A 139 12.57 -16.55 1.50
C ASN A 139 13.13 -17.41 0.34
N GLU A 140 12.63 -17.19 -0.88
CA GLU A 140 13.14 -17.86 -2.09
C GLU A 140 14.58 -17.45 -2.44
N ARG A 141 14.92 -16.16 -2.33
CA ARG A 141 16.31 -15.71 -2.59
C ARG A 141 17.29 -16.35 -1.62
N VAL A 142 16.93 -16.45 -0.35
CA VAL A 142 17.76 -17.13 0.67
C VAL A 142 17.95 -18.60 0.29
N ALA A 143 16.87 -19.32 -0.01
CA ALA A 143 16.95 -20.73 -0.41
C ALA A 143 17.85 -20.95 -1.65
N THR A 144 17.72 -20.11 -2.68
CA THR A 144 18.57 -20.21 -3.88
C THR A 144 20.05 -19.90 -3.60
N ASN A 145 20.34 -18.95 -2.70
CA ASN A 145 21.71 -18.60 -2.36
C ASN A 145 22.38 -19.66 -1.47
N THR A 146 21.64 -20.26 -0.54
CA THR A 146 22.14 -21.36 0.29
C THR A 146 22.50 -22.57 -0.56
N MET A 147 21.64 -22.98 -1.51
CA MET A 147 21.93 -24.08 -2.43
C MET A 147 23.17 -23.84 -3.29
N ARG A 148 23.41 -22.59 -3.70
CA ARG A 148 24.60 -22.19 -4.47
C ARG A 148 25.88 -22.24 -3.64
N SER A 149 25.83 -21.88 -2.35
CA SER A 149 26.98 -21.97 -1.45
C SER A 149 27.36 -23.40 -1.07
N THR A 150 26.38 -24.32 -0.96
CA THR A 150 26.64 -25.75 -0.71
C THR A 150 27.23 -26.46 -1.93
N THR A 151 26.84 -26.06 -3.14
CA THR A 151 27.42 -26.63 -4.37
C THR A 151 28.84 -26.12 -4.61
N SER A 152 29.15 -24.85 -4.32
CA SER A 152 30.53 -24.33 -4.45
C SER A 152 31.50 -24.85 -3.40
N SER A 153 31.04 -25.26 -2.22
CA SER A 153 31.88 -25.84 -1.16
C SER A 153 32.16 -27.34 -1.34
N SER A 154 31.43 -28.01 -2.23
CA SER A 154 31.60 -29.44 -2.53
C SER A 154 32.65 -29.73 -3.61
N SER A 155 33.17 -28.71 -4.30
CA SER A 155 34.10 -28.87 -5.43
C SER A 155 35.58 -28.63 -5.11
N SER A 156 35.96 -28.47 -3.83
CA SER A 156 37.36 -28.19 -3.43
C SER A 156 38.05 -29.31 -2.63
N THR A 157 37.50 -30.53 -2.59
CA THR A 157 38.05 -31.62 -1.75
C THR A 157 38.37 -32.92 -2.49
N ILE A 158 38.84 -32.84 -3.75
CA ILE A 158 39.50 -33.99 -4.41
C ILE A 158 40.82 -33.51 -5.01
N GLY A 159 41.87 -33.64 -4.22
CA GLY A 159 43.25 -33.32 -4.60
C GLY A 159 44.20 -33.90 -3.56
N PHE A 160 44.05 -35.20 -3.28
CA PHE A 160 44.96 -35.93 -2.42
C PHE A 160 46.23 -36.29 -3.21
N SER A 161 47.35 -35.94 -2.60
CA SER A 161 48.73 -36.13 -3.01
C SER A 161 49.08 -37.57 -3.41
N SER A 162 49.72 -37.74 -4.56
CA SER A 162 50.55 -38.91 -4.87
C SER A 162 52.02 -38.54 -4.71
N SER A 163 52.65 -39.16 -3.72
CA SER A 163 54.10 -39.23 -3.50
C SER A 163 54.79 -40.10 -4.56
#